data_AF-A0A9D6GA61-F1
#
_entry.id   AF-A0A9D6GA61-F1
#
_cell.length_a   1.000
_cell.length_b   1.000
_cell.length_c   1.000
_cell.angle_alpha   90.00
_cell.angle_beta   90.00
_cell.angle_gamma   90.00
#
_symmetry.space_group_name_H-M   'P 1'
#
loop_
_entity.id
_entity.type
_entity.pdbx_description
1 polymer ?
#
loop_
_entity_poly.entity_id
_entity_poly.type
_entity_poly.pdbx_seq_one_letter_code
_entity_poly.pdbx_strand_id
1 'polypeptide(L)'
;MDDRRKKGERPGRRPVHLFTGLTFCACGQKMYVPSNTPKYVCYGCRNKVPTEDLEAVFHEELKSYFLSPTEITRYLEEADHVITEKVELLRNLESEQPKVQAEMDRVYRLYVDDKISADEFGTRYRPLEERKKQLGDQVPELQGEIDFLKIKYLSSDEVLSEAKDLYGRWPELDFSEKRKIVENITEKITVGKDEITIDLCYLPGSSEIMAAKQRDLTGSSPRSAGTPRAARRCRRRGSA
;
A
#
# COMPACT_ATOMS: atom_id res chain seq x y z
N MET A 1 35.17 -26.81 -14.41
CA MET A 1 34.51 -27.67 -13.39
C MET A 1 34.18 -26.73 -12.23
N ASP A 2 32.96 -26.33 -11.88
CA ASP A 2 31.62 -26.84 -12.11
C ASP A 2 30.64 -25.65 -12.00
N ASP A 3 29.99 -25.27 -13.10
CA ASP A 3 28.89 -24.31 -13.11
C ASP A 3 27.56 -25.10 -13.05
N ARG A 4 27.05 -25.33 -11.83
CA ARG A 4 25.78 -26.05 -11.63
C ARG A 4 24.60 -25.13 -11.99
N ARG A 5 24.12 -25.30 -13.22
CA ARG A 5 22.81 -24.81 -13.70
C ARG A 5 21.70 -25.13 -12.68
N LYS A 6 21.15 -24.10 -12.02
CA LYS A 6 19.87 -24.19 -11.31
C LYS A 6 18.79 -24.57 -12.32
N LYS A 7 18.17 -25.75 -12.13
CA LYS A 7 16.99 -26.19 -12.90
C LYS A 7 15.89 -25.15 -12.72
N GLY A 8 15.57 -24.42 -13.79
CA GLY A 8 14.44 -23.51 -13.82
C GLY A 8 13.15 -24.24 -13.46
N GLU A 9 12.45 -23.74 -12.46
CA GLU A 9 11.04 -24.09 -12.25
C GLU A 9 10.29 -23.75 -13.54
N ARG A 10 9.58 -24.73 -14.09
CA ARG A 10 8.78 -24.52 -15.30
C ARG A 10 7.76 -23.43 -14.96
N PRO A 11 7.65 -22.36 -15.77
CA PRO A 11 6.62 -21.35 -15.55
C PRO A 11 5.27 -22.05 -15.44
N GLY A 12 4.49 -21.71 -14.41
CA GLY A 12 3.13 -22.19 -14.27
C GLY A 12 2.36 -21.95 -15.56
N ARG A 13 1.37 -22.81 -15.87
CA ARG A 13 0.53 -22.62 -17.06
C ARG A 13 -0.06 -21.23 -17.02
N ARG A 14 0.05 -20.50 -18.14
CA ARG A 14 -0.50 -19.14 -18.24
C ARG A 14 -2.00 -19.19 -17.95
N PRO A 15 -2.52 -18.32 -17.07
CA PRO A 15 -3.94 -18.27 -16.78
C PRO A 15 -4.69 -17.90 -18.07
N VAL A 16 -5.72 -18.68 -18.39
CA VAL A 16 -6.54 -18.49 -19.61
C VAL A 16 -7.68 -17.49 -19.37
N HIS A 17 -8.06 -17.27 -18.10
CA HIS A 17 -9.13 -16.33 -17.72
C HIS A 17 -8.64 -15.27 -16.75
N LEU A 18 -9.16 -14.04 -16.88
CA LEU A 18 -8.69 -12.83 -16.18
C LEU A 18 -8.61 -13.01 -14.66
N PHE A 19 -9.64 -13.60 -14.04
CA PHE A 19 -9.76 -13.70 -12.59
C PHE A 19 -9.32 -15.06 -12.02
N THR A 20 -8.66 -15.90 -12.83
CA THR A 20 -8.14 -17.21 -12.38
C THR A 20 -7.24 -17.06 -11.17
N GLY A 21 -7.58 -17.73 -10.07
CA GLY A 21 -6.81 -17.72 -8.82
C GLY A 21 -7.25 -16.66 -7.80
N LEU A 22 -8.09 -15.71 -8.22
CA LEU A 22 -8.58 -14.57 -7.41
C LEU A 22 -10.07 -14.68 -7.09
N THR A 23 -10.84 -15.49 -7.83
CA THR A 23 -12.29 -15.68 -7.60
C THR A 23 -12.61 -16.79 -6.60
N PHE A 24 -13.40 -16.46 -5.58
CA PHE A 24 -13.88 -17.34 -4.53
C PHE A 24 -15.40 -17.26 -4.45
N CYS A 25 -16.05 -18.36 -4.10
CA CYS A 25 -17.46 -18.35 -3.77
C CYS A 25 -17.67 -17.97 -2.31
N ALA A 26 -18.84 -17.42 -1.98
CA ALA A 26 -19.26 -17.18 -0.60
C ALA A 26 -19.17 -18.41 0.32
N CYS A 27 -19.19 -19.64 -0.23
CA CYS A 27 -18.95 -20.86 0.55
C CYS A 27 -17.45 -21.12 0.88
N GLY A 28 -16.56 -20.18 0.56
CA GLY A 28 -15.12 -20.24 0.84
C GLY A 28 -14.27 -21.00 -0.18
N GLN A 29 -14.88 -21.64 -1.18
CA GLN A 29 -14.15 -22.41 -2.20
C GLN A 29 -13.74 -21.54 -3.39
N LYS A 30 -12.57 -21.84 -3.98
CA LYS A 30 -12.13 -21.24 -5.24
C LYS A 30 -13.07 -21.63 -6.38
N MET A 31 -13.36 -20.66 -7.25
CA MET A 31 -14.14 -20.89 -8.46
C MET A 31 -13.21 -21.11 -9.65
N TYR A 32 -13.64 -21.97 -10.56
CA TYR A 32 -12.87 -22.32 -11.75
C TYR A 32 -13.76 -22.24 -12.98
N VAL A 33 -13.17 -21.99 -14.15
CA VAL A 33 -13.88 -22.05 -15.44
C VAL A 33 -13.63 -23.43 -16.06
N PRO A 34 -14.65 -24.30 -16.16
CA PRO A 34 -14.52 -25.59 -16.82
C PRO A 34 -14.39 -25.42 -18.35
N SER A 35 -13.71 -26.35 -19.03
CA SER A 35 -13.44 -26.26 -20.48
C SER A 35 -14.69 -26.26 -21.38
N ASN A 36 -15.85 -26.65 -20.85
CA ASN A 36 -17.11 -26.75 -21.59
C ASN A 36 -18.04 -25.55 -21.42
N THR A 37 -17.72 -24.58 -20.54
CA THR A 37 -18.58 -23.41 -20.31
C THR A 37 -17.76 -22.17 -19.95
N PRO A 38 -18.06 -20.99 -20.53
CA PRO A 38 -17.42 -19.72 -20.16
C PRO A 38 -18.01 -19.14 -18.86
N LYS A 39 -18.10 -19.96 -17.80
CA LYS A 39 -18.66 -19.57 -16.51
C LYS A 39 -17.72 -19.99 -15.40
N TYR A 40 -17.48 -19.11 -14.43
CA TYR A 40 -16.88 -19.51 -13.17
C TYR A 40 -17.89 -20.35 -12.40
N VAL A 41 -17.49 -21.55 -12.00
CA VAL A 41 -18.32 -22.49 -11.27
C VAL A 41 -17.64 -22.84 -9.94
N CYS A 42 -18.42 -22.76 -8.87
CA CYS A 42 -18.03 -23.30 -7.57
C CYS A 42 -18.35 -24.80 -7.51
N TYR A 43 -17.38 -25.66 -7.21
CA TYR A 43 -17.63 -27.11 -7.16
C TYR A 43 -18.42 -27.58 -5.92
N GLY A 44 -18.40 -26.84 -4.82
CA GLY A 44 -19.14 -27.19 -3.60
C GLY A 44 -20.63 -26.87 -3.67
N CYS A 45 -20.97 -25.60 -3.87
CA CYS A 45 -22.36 -25.14 -3.89
C CYS A 45 -22.96 -24.97 -5.29
N ARG A 46 -22.17 -25.23 -6.36
CA ARG A 46 -22.58 -25.06 -7.77
C ARG A 46 -23.00 -23.63 -8.15
N ASN A 47 -22.63 -22.62 -7.36
CA ASN A 47 -22.81 -21.22 -7.73
C ASN A 47 -22.07 -20.90 -9.04
N LYS A 48 -22.65 -20.05 -9.89
CA LYS A 48 -22.11 -19.76 -11.23
C LYS A 48 -22.20 -18.27 -11.54
N VAL A 49 -21.12 -17.74 -12.12
CA VAL A 49 -21.11 -16.40 -12.71
C VAL A 49 -20.46 -16.46 -14.10
N PRO A 50 -21.09 -15.90 -15.15
CA PRO A 50 -20.46 -15.78 -16.47
C PRO A 50 -19.17 -14.97 -16.43
N THR A 51 -18.23 -15.29 -17.32
CA THR A 51 -16.94 -14.58 -17.37
C THR A 51 -17.11 -13.13 -17.79
N GLU A 52 -18.03 -12.86 -18.72
CA GLU A 52 -18.34 -11.51 -19.23
C GLU A 52 -19.00 -10.66 -18.15
N ASP A 53 -20.01 -11.20 -17.45
CA ASP A 53 -20.67 -10.50 -16.35
C ASP A 53 -19.69 -10.13 -15.23
N LEU A 54 -18.76 -11.04 -14.89
CA LEU A 54 -17.75 -10.75 -13.88
C LEU A 54 -16.76 -9.67 -14.32
N GLU A 55 -16.41 -9.64 -15.61
CA GLU A 55 -15.56 -8.58 -16.18
C GLU A 55 -16.30 -7.23 -16.22
N ALA A 56 -17.58 -7.23 -16.58
CA ALA A 56 -18.41 -6.04 -16.59
C ALA A 56 -18.58 -5.45 -15.18
N VAL A 57 -18.93 -6.28 -14.19
CA VAL A 57 -19.01 -5.85 -12.79
C VAL A 57 -17.66 -5.35 -12.29
N PHE A 58 -16.56 -6.01 -12.66
CA PHE A 58 -15.22 -5.54 -12.31
C PHE A 58 -14.91 -4.17 -12.94
N HIS A 59 -15.26 -3.96 -14.20
CA HIS A 59 -15.06 -2.68 -14.89
C HIS A 59 -15.92 -1.56 -14.28
N GLU A 60 -17.17 -1.85 -13.90
CA GLU A 60 -18.06 -0.91 -13.22
C GLU A 60 -17.62 -0.60 -11.79
N GLU A 61 -17.13 -1.58 -11.03
CA GLU A 61 -16.59 -1.36 -9.68
C GLU A 61 -15.30 -0.55 -9.73
N LEU A 62 -14.39 -0.83 -10.68
CA LEU A 62 -13.24 0.03 -10.93
C LEU A 62 -13.68 1.45 -11.27
N LYS A 63 -14.72 1.60 -12.10
CA LYS A 63 -15.29 2.90 -12.41
C LYS A 63 -15.79 3.60 -11.13
N SER A 64 -16.63 2.96 -10.35
CA SER A 64 -17.23 3.55 -9.15
C SER A 64 -16.16 3.92 -8.12
N TYR A 65 -15.13 3.08 -7.98
CA TYR A 65 -14.05 3.26 -7.03
C TYR A 65 -13.10 4.40 -7.40
N PHE A 66 -12.75 4.53 -8.70
CA PHE A 66 -11.87 5.61 -9.18
C PHE A 66 -12.63 6.86 -9.67
N LEU A 67 -13.96 6.81 -9.81
CA LEU A 67 -14.81 7.91 -10.31
C LEU A 67 -15.79 8.46 -9.26
N SER A 68 -15.35 8.70 -8.03
CA SER A 68 -15.78 9.94 -7.37
C SER A 68 -14.74 11.04 -7.64
N PRO A 69 -14.78 11.73 -8.82
CA PRO A 69 -13.87 12.84 -9.11
C PRO A 69 -13.80 13.83 -7.96
N THR A 70 -14.94 14.06 -7.29
CA THR A 70 -15.07 14.95 -6.15
C THR A 70 -14.27 14.50 -4.92
N GLU A 71 -14.21 13.21 -4.60
CA GLU A 71 -13.49 12.76 -3.39
C GLU A 71 -11.98 12.70 -3.63
N ILE A 72 -11.56 12.31 -4.84
CA ILE A 72 -10.15 12.32 -5.22
C ILE A 72 -9.62 13.75 -5.26
N THR A 73 -10.35 14.66 -5.93
CA THR A 73 -9.98 16.08 -5.98
C THR A 73 -9.93 16.66 -4.57
N ARG A 74 -10.92 16.37 -3.71
CA ARG A 74 -10.90 16.83 -2.31
C ARG A 74 -9.68 16.30 -1.56
N TYR A 75 -9.32 15.03 -1.72
CA TYR A 75 -8.14 14.44 -1.06
C TYR A 75 -6.84 15.12 -1.52
N LEU A 76 -6.70 15.39 -2.82
CA LEU A 76 -5.55 16.10 -3.38
C LEU A 76 -5.50 17.57 -2.91
N GLU A 77 -6.64 18.25 -2.86
CA GLU A 77 -6.75 19.62 -2.36
C GLU A 77 -6.41 19.72 -0.86
N GLU A 78 -6.91 18.79 -0.04
CA GLU A 78 -6.57 18.71 1.39
C GLU A 78 -5.06 18.48 1.59
N ALA A 79 -4.47 17.62 0.77
CA ALA A 79 -3.04 17.36 0.79
C ALA A 79 -2.20 18.59 0.43
N ASP A 80 -2.55 19.26 -0.67
CA ASP A 80 -1.90 20.47 -1.13
C ASP A 80 -2.02 21.58 -0.09
N HIS A 81 -3.17 21.69 0.57
CA HIS A 81 -3.38 22.65 1.65
C HIS A 81 -2.41 22.39 2.82
N VAL A 82 -2.32 21.14 3.30
CA VAL A 82 -1.40 20.77 4.39
C VAL A 82 0.06 21.03 4.02
N ILE A 83 0.47 20.70 2.79
CA ILE A 83 1.83 21.01 2.31
C ILE A 83 2.05 22.51 2.27
N THR A 84 1.07 23.28 1.78
CA THR A 84 1.16 24.75 1.68
C THR A 84 1.31 25.39 3.05
N GLU A 85 0.49 25.01 4.04
CA GLU A 85 0.61 25.50 5.42
C GLU A 85 2.00 25.22 6.01
N LYS A 86 2.53 24.01 5.80
CA LYS A 86 3.87 23.66 6.28
C LYS A 86 4.97 24.45 5.57
N VAL A 87 4.84 24.68 4.26
CA VAL A 87 5.78 25.51 3.48
C VAL A 87 5.76 26.97 3.97
N GLU A 88 4.59 27.51 4.28
CA GLU A 88 4.46 28.85 4.85
C GLU A 88 5.10 28.94 6.23
N LEU A 89 4.86 27.95 7.10
CA LEU A 89 5.51 27.86 8.40
C LEU A 89 7.04 27.78 8.28
N LEU A 90 7.54 26.92 7.38
CA LEU A 90 8.97 26.80 7.11
C LEU A 90 9.56 28.13 6.68
N ARG A 91 8.92 28.82 5.72
CA ARG A 91 9.36 30.13 5.25
C ARG A 91 9.43 31.17 6.38
N ASN A 92 8.47 31.14 7.30
CA ASN A 92 8.48 32.01 8.47
C ASN A 92 9.69 31.72 9.38
N LEU A 93 9.96 30.46 9.69
CA LEU A 93 11.10 30.03 10.52
C LEU A 93 12.45 30.33 9.86
N GLU A 94 12.57 30.09 8.56
CA GLU A 94 13.75 30.44 7.77
C GLU A 94 14.00 31.96 7.75
N SER A 95 12.93 32.76 7.72
CA SER A 95 13.05 34.23 7.81
C SER A 95 13.45 34.73 9.20
N GLU A 96 13.22 33.95 10.25
CA GLU A 96 13.63 34.27 11.62
C GLU A 96 15.11 34.02 11.87
N GLN A 97 15.70 32.96 11.31
CA GLN A 97 17.12 32.65 11.47
C GLN A 97 18.05 33.85 11.24
N PRO A 98 17.97 34.60 10.11
CA PRO A 98 18.84 35.76 9.89
C PRO A 98 18.53 36.92 10.85
N LYS A 99 17.30 37.05 11.34
CA LYS A 99 16.93 38.09 12.32
C LYS A 99 17.58 37.81 13.67
N VAL A 100 17.48 36.58 14.15
CA VAL A 100 18.11 36.12 15.40
C VAL A 100 19.63 36.24 15.27
N GLN A 101 20.21 35.81 14.15
CA GLN A 101 21.65 35.94 13.91
C GLN A 101 22.10 37.41 13.94
N ALA A 102 21.39 38.31 13.25
CA ALA A 102 21.71 39.73 13.25
C ALA A 102 21.58 40.37 14.64
N GLU A 103 20.66 39.89 15.47
CA GLU A 103 20.54 40.32 16.87
C GLU A 103 21.69 39.80 17.74
N MET A 104 22.07 38.53 17.59
CA MET A 104 23.25 37.96 18.24
C MET A 104 24.52 38.75 17.89
N ASP A 105 24.71 39.09 16.61
CA ASP A 105 25.87 39.85 16.13
C ASP A 105 25.89 41.29 16.67
N ARG A 106 24.71 41.87 16.96
CA ARG A 106 24.60 43.20 17.59
C ARG A 106 24.97 43.14 19.07
N VAL A 107 24.42 42.17 19.81
CA VAL A 107 24.73 41.97 21.23
C VAL A 107 26.22 41.65 21.43
N TYR A 108 26.80 40.83 20.56
CA TYR A 108 28.23 40.51 20.57
C TYR A 108 29.11 41.75 20.36
N ARG A 109 28.78 42.59 19.37
CA ARG A 109 29.49 43.86 19.14
C ARG A 109 29.45 44.78 20.36
N LEU A 110 28.28 44.94 20.99
CA LEU A 110 28.14 45.76 22.19
C LEU A 110 29.02 45.27 23.36
N TYR A 111 29.20 43.95 23.49
CA TYR A 111 30.10 43.38 24.49
C TYR A 111 31.57 43.64 24.16
N VAL A 112 31.98 43.42 22.91
CA VAL A 112 33.36 43.67 22.46
C VAL A 112 33.74 45.15 22.55
N ASP A 113 32.78 46.06 22.32
CA ASP A 113 32.95 47.51 22.44
C ASP A 113 32.83 48.02 23.90
N ASP A 114 32.83 47.10 24.89
CA ASP A 114 32.68 47.37 26.33
C ASP A 114 31.44 48.21 26.69
N LYS A 115 30.37 48.14 25.88
CA LYS A 115 29.11 48.88 26.09
C LYS A 115 28.15 48.18 27.04
N ILE A 116 28.32 46.89 27.27
CA ILE A 116 27.52 46.08 28.20
C ILE A 116 28.43 45.21 29.06
N SER A 117 28.00 44.92 30.28
CA SER A 117 28.72 44.02 31.19
C SER A 117 28.58 42.55 30.75
N ALA A 118 29.45 41.68 31.24
CA ALA A 118 29.37 40.24 30.98
C ALA A 118 28.05 39.60 31.47
N ASP A 119 27.50 40.09 32.58
CA ASP A 119 26.21 39.61 33.14
C ASP A 119 25.03 40.00 32.23
N GLU A 120 25.04 41.24 31.75
CA GLU A 120 24.02 41.75 30.82
C GLU A 120 24.12 41.09 29.44
N PHE A 121 25.34 40.82 28.96
CA PHE A 121 25.57 40.01 27.77
C PHE A 121 24.95 38.62 27.91
N GLY A 122 25.25 37.90 29.00
CA GLY A 122 24.70 36.57 29.24
C GLY A 122 23.16 36.56 29.27
N THR A 123 22.57 37.57 29.91
CA THR A 123 21.10 37.73 30.00
C THR A 123 20.45 37.94 28.63
N ARG A 124 21.08 38.71 27.73
CA ARG A 124 20.54 39.02 26.40
C ARG A 124 20.89 37.97 25.35
N TYR A 125 22.05 37.33 25.44
CA TYR A 125 22.56 36.41 24.43
C TYR A 125 22.00 34.98 24.56
N ARG A 126 21.82 34.46 25.79
CA ARG A 126 21.33 33.10 26.03
C ARG A 126 19.97 32.81 25.37
N PRO A 127 18.94 33.68 25.47
CA PRO A 127 17.66 33.44 24.80
C PRO A 127 17.79 33.38 23.26
N LEU A 128 18.69 34.17 22.68
CA LEU A 128 18.93 34.20 21.24
C LEU A 128 19.64 32.92 20.77
N GLU A 129 20.61 32.44 21.54
CA GLU A 129 21.29 31.17 21.30
C GLU A 129 20.31 29.99 21.37
N GLU A 130 19.44 29.97 22.39
CA GLU A 130 18.42 28.94 22.52
C GLU A 130 17.41 28.99 21.38
N ARG A 131 16.97 30.19 20.97
CA ARG A 131 16.09 30.34 19.79
C ARG A 131 16.78 29.87 18.51
N LYS A 132 18.05 30.20 18.31
CA LYS A 132 18.83 29.75 17.15
C LYS A 132 18.94 28.22 17.12
N LYS A 133 19.15 27.59 18.27
CA LYS A 133 19.16 26.12 18.38
C LYS A 133 17.80 25.52 18.01
N GLN A 134 16.71 26.05 18.57
CA GLN A 134 15.35 25.61 18.24
C GLN A 134 15.07 25.72 16.73
N LEU A 135 15.43 26.85 16.10
CA LEU A 135 15.29 27.02 14.65
C LEU A 135 16.17 26.05 13.86
N GLY A 136 17.34 25.69 14.37
CA GLY A 136 18.23 24.70 13.77
C GLY A 136 17.69 23.27 13.80
N ASP A 137 16.84 22.96 14.79
CA ASP A 137 16.18 21.65 14.90
C ASP A 137 14.87 21.60 14.11
N GLN A 138 14.04 22.66 14.20
CA GLN A 138 12.70 22.71 13.60
C GLN A 138 12.72 22.84 12.07
N VAL A 139 13.66 23.60 11.50
CA VAL A 139 13.72 23.82 10.05
C VAL A 139 14.00 22.51 9.29
N PRO A 140 15.02 21.70 9.65
CA PRO A 140 15.25 20.42 8.99
C PRO A 140 14.13 19.41 9.20
N GLU A 141 13.52 19.37 10.38
CA GLU A 141 12.39 18.49 10.68
C GLU A 141 11.20 18.79 9.76
N LEU A 142 10.80 20.06 9.69
CA LEU A 142 9.67 20.48 8.87
C LEU A 142 9.95 20.33 7.37
N GLN A 143 11.19 20.58 6.93
CA GLN A 143 11.62 20.33 5.55
C GLN A 143 11.50 18.83 5.20
N GLY A 144 11.96 17.94 6.09
CA GLY A 144 11.86 16.50 5.91
C GLY A 144 10.41 16.02 5.82
N GLU A 145 9.52 16.57 6.64
CA GLU A 145 8.08 16.29 6.57
C GLU A 145 7.48 16.74 5.22
N ILE A 146 7.81 17.96 4.77
CA ILE A 146 7.34 18.49 3.48
C ILE A 146 7.80 17.60 2.33
N ASP A 147 9.08 17.20 2.32
CA ASP A 147 9.64 16.36 1.27
C ASP A 147 9.01 14.96 1.25
N PHE A 148 8.81 14.36 2.43
CA PHE A 148 8.09 13.09 2.55
C PHE A 148 6.66 13.19 2.01
N LEU A 149 5.92 14.24 2.39
CA LEU A 149 4.55 14.45 1.92
C LEU A 149 4.52 14.65 0.41
N LYS A 150 5.38 15.51 -0.14
CA LYS A 150 5.47 15.73 -1.60
C LYS A 150 5.75 14.44 -2.36
N ILE A 151 6.70 13.62 -1.92
CA ILE A 151 7.00 12.32 -2.55
C ILE A 151 5.77 11.40 -2.51
N LYS A 152 5.11 11.31 -1.34
CA LYS A 152 3.92 10.49 -1.16
C LYS A 152 2.77 10.92 -2.07
N TYR A 153 2.51 12.22 -2.20
CA TYR A 153 1.41 12.74 -3.00
C TYR A 153 1.70 12.73 -4.51
N LEU A 154 2.94 13.00 -4.94
CA LEU A 154 3.34 12.83 -6.35
C LEU A 154 3.14 11.38 -6.81
N SER A 155 3.56 10.41 -5.99
CA SER A 155 3.32 9.00 -6.28
C SER A 155 1.83 8.63 -6.28
N SER A 156 1.00 9.32 -5.50
CA SER A 156 -0.43 9.04 -5.46
C SER A 156 -1.16 9.63 -6.67
N ASP A 157 -0.82 10.86 -7.07
CA ASP A 157 -1.40 11.52 -8.25
C ASP A 157 -1.05 10.78 -9.55
N GLU A 158 0.21 10.35 -9.71
CA GLU A 158 0.64 9.55 -10.86
C GLU A 158 -0.18 8.25 -10.96
N VAL A 159 -0.30 7.49 -9.87
CA VAL A 159 -1.08 6.24 -9.86
C VAL A 159 -2.56 6.47 -10.11
N LEU A 160 -3.14 7.57 -9.60
CA LEU A 160 -4.53 7.93 -9.86
C LEU A 160 -4.77 8.36 -11.32
N SER A 161 -3.80 9.07 -11.92
CA SER A 161 -3.85 9.48 -13.33
C SER A 161 -3.75 8.27 -14.26
N GLU A 162 -2.85 7.33 -13.94
CA GLU A 162 -2.71 6.05 -14.64
C GLU A 162 -3.99 5.22 -14.53
N ALA A 163 -4.61 5.16 -13.34
CA ALA A 163 -5.87 4.44 -13.13
C ALA A 163 -7.03 5.03 -13.93
N LYS A 164 -7.09 6.36 -14.10
CA LYS A 164 -8.10 7.03 -14.95
C LYS A 164 -7.94 6.68 -16.43
N ASP A 165 -6.70 6.67 -16.95
CA ASP A 165 -6.43 6.24 -18.34
C ASP A 165 -6.78 4.76 -18.54
N LEU A 166 -6.50 3.94 -17.52
CA LEU A 166 -6.74 2.49 -17.52
C LEU A 166 -8.21 2.11 -17.69
N TYR A 167 -9.13 2.79 -16.97
CA TYR A 167 -10.57 2.52 -17.08
C TYR A 167 -11.10 2.85 -18.48
N GLY A 168 -10.69 4.01 -19.03
CA GLY A 168 -11.15 4.48 -20.33
C GLY A 168 -10.73 3.54 -21.46
N ARG A 169 -9.53 2.97 -21.35
CA ARG A 169 -8.95 2.05 -22.35
C ARG A 169 -9.23 0.58 -22.07
N TRP A 170 -9.89 0.23 -20.95
CA TRP A 170 -10.16 -1.16 -20.57
C TRP A 170 -10.75 -2.04 -21.68
N PRO A 171 -11.71 -1.57 -22.50
CA PRO A 171 -12.24 -2.38 -23.61
C PRO A 171 -11.21 -2.67 -24.72
N GLU A 172 -10.20 -1.82 -24.87
CA GLU A 172 -9.18 -1.87 -25.93
C GLU A 172 -7.92 -2.66 -25.52
N LEU A 173 -7.73 -2.92 -24.22
CA LEU A 173 -6.57 -3.63 -23.69
C LEU A 173 -6.57 -5.11 -24.08
N ASP A 174 -5.37 -5.65 -24.31
CA ASP A 174 -5.21 -7.07 -24.55
C ASP A 174 -5.38 -7.89 -23.25
N PHE A 175 -5.54 -9.22 -23.40
CA PHE A 175 -5.71 -10.10 -22.25
C PHE A 175 -4.53 -10.07 -21.26
N SER A 176 -3.30 -9.90 -21.76
CA SER A 176 -2.09 -9.88 -20.93
C SER A 176 -2.01 -8.62 -20.08
N GLU A 177 -2.38 -7.48 -20.64
CA GLU A 177 -2.47 -6.18 -20.00
C GLU A 177 -3.57 -6.19 -18.94
N LYS A 178 -4.80 -6.59 -19.31
CA LYS A 178 -5.91 -6.76 -18.36
C LYS A 178 -5.53 -7.66 -17.19
N ARG A 179 -4.86 -8.78 -17.47
CA ARG A 179 -4.44 -9.73 -16.43
C ARG A 179 -3.45 -9.12 -15.44
N LYS A 180 -2.42 -8.40 -15.94
CA LYS A 180 -1.45 -7.70 -15.07
C LYS A 180 -2.15 -6.71 -14.14
N ILE A 181 -3.10 -5.96 -14.67
CA ILE A 181 -3.86 -4.98 -13.91
C ILE A 181 -4.63 -5.67 -12.80
N VAL A 182 -5.44 -6.69 -13.14
CA VAL A 182 -6.23 -7.46 -12.17
C VAL A 182 -5.34 -8.03 -11.05
N GLU A 183 -4.19 -8.60 -11.38
CA GLU A 183 -3.25 -9.16 -10.39
C GLU A 183 -2.65 -8.12 -9.45
N ASN A 184 -2.42 -6.91 -9.93
CA ASN A 184 -1.83 -5.83 -9.13
C ASN A 184 -2.87 -5.18 -8.21
N ILE A 185 -4.08 -4.94 -8.70
CA ILE A 185 -5.08 -4.14 -7.99
C ILE A 185 -6.06 -4.97 -7.17
N THR A 186 -6.19 -6.27 -7.43
CA THR A 186 -7.23 -7.11 -6.82
C THR A 186 -6.63 -8.12 -5.85
N GLU A 187 -7.06 -8.08 -4.59
CA GLU A 187 -6.68 -9.08 -3.59
C GLU A 187 -7.55 -10.34 -3.70
N LYS A 188 -8.86 -10.15 -3.84
CA LYS A 188 -9.83 -11.24 -3.81
C LYS A 188 -11.16 -10.81 -4.43
N ILE A 189 -11.81 -11.71 -5.15
CA ILE A 189 -13.17 -11.52 -5.65
C ILE A 189 -14.06 -12.58 -4.98
N THR A 190 -15.10 -12.15 -4.27
CA THR A 190 -16.05 -13.03 -3.59
C THR A 190 -17.40 -12.99 -4.31
N VAL A 191 -17.83 -14.13 -4.84
CA VAL A 191 -19.09 -14.29 -5.58
C VAL A 191 -20.15 -14.90 -4.67
N GLY A 192 -21.13 -14.08 -4.29
CA GLY A 192 -22.36 -14.44 -3.59
C GLY A 192 -23.44 -14.97 -4.54
N LYS A 193 -24.67 -15.13 -4.02
CA LYS A 193 -25.82 -15.57 -4.83
C LYS A 193 -26.34 -14.46 -5.75
N ASP A 194 -26.39 -13.24 -5.22
CA ASP A 194 -26.95 -12.06 -5.91
C ASP A 194 -26.00 -10.84 -5.85
N GLU A 195 -24.81 -11.00 -5.26
CA GLU A 195 -23.84 -9.91 -5.05
C GLU A 195 -22.42 -10.41 -5.32
N ILE A 196 -21.58 -9.54 -5.89
CA ILE A 196 -20.16 -9.79 -6.13
C ILE A 196 -19.38 -8.72 -5.38
N THR A 197 -18.50 -9.14 -4.47
CA THR A 197 -17.63 -8.24 -3.70
C THR A 197 -16.21 -8.33 -4.24
N ILE A 198 -15.60 -7.19 -4.57
CA ILE A 198 -14.23 -7.10 -5.07
C ILE A 198 -13.37 -6.39 -4.04
N ASP A 199 -12.41 -7.11 -3.47
CA ASP A 199 -11.44 -6.58 -2.50
C ASP A 199 -10.22 -6.05 -3.28
N LEU A 200 -10.05 -4.72 -3.31
CA LEU A 200 -8.95 -4.03 -4.00
C LEU A 200 -7.78 -3.72 -3.06
N CYS A 201 -6.55 -3.81 -3.56
CA CYS A 201 -5.30 -3.59 -2.82
C CYS A 201 -4.94 -2.10 -2.63
N TYR A 202 -5.60 -1.17 -3.31
CA TYR A 202 -5.12 0.21 -3.46
C TYR A 202 -5.99 1.25 -2.75
N LEU A 203 -5.60 1.63 -1.52
CA LEU A 203 -5.93 2.95 -0.94
C LEU A 203 -4.72 3.50 -0.18
N PRO A 204 -4.26 4.72 -0.49
CA PRO A 204 -3.65 5.57 0.53
C PRO A 204 -4.78 6.10 1.43
N GLY A 205 -5.24 5.26 2.36
CA GLY A 205 -6.30 5.58 3.31
C GLY A 205 -6.87 4.41 4.12
N SER A 206 -6.83 3.16 3.60
CA SER A 206 -7.30 1.97 4.36
C SER A 206 -6.17 1.15 4.99
N SER A 207 -4.91 1.48 4.72
CA SER A 207 -3.76 0.66 5.12
C SER A 207 -3.36 0.80 6.60
N GLU A 208 -3.98 1.69 7.39
CA GLU A 208 -3.83 1.60 8.86
C GLU A 208 -4.46 0.33 9.44
N ILE A 209 -5.27 -0.42 8.67
CA ILE A 209 -5.88 -1.68 9.12
C ILE A 209 -5.17 -2.94 8.54
N MET A 210 -4.30 -2.81 7.54
CA MET A 210 -3.75 -3.98 6.81
C MET A 210 -2.22 -4.15 6.87
N ALA A 211 -1.53 -3.42 7.75
CA ALA A 211 -0.08 -3.55 7.98
C ALA A 211 0.38 -4.86 8.66
N ALA A 212 -0.42 -5.93 8.62
CA ALA A 212 -0.07 -7.23 9.21
C ALA A 212 -0.36 -8.41 8.28
N LYS A 213 0.04 -8.35 7.00
CA LYS A 213 0.26 -9.57 6.23
C LYS A 213 1.19 -9.37 5.03
N GLN A 214 2.50 -9.29 5.28
CA GLN A 214 3.48 -9.66 4.26
C GLN A 214 3.19 -11.09 3.80
N ARG A 215 2.67 -11.24 2.57
CA ARG A 215 2.47 -12.53 1.93
C ARG A 215 3.77 -12.92 1.24
N ASP A 216 4.65 -13.58 1.99
CA ASP A 216 5.50 -14.60 1.38
C ASP A 216 4.56 -15.72 0.90
N LEU A 217 4.22 -15.72 -0.39
CA LEU A 217 3.59 -16.86 -1.05
C LEU A 217 4.60 -18.01 -1.16
N THR A 218 4.97 -18.57 0.00
CA THR A 218 5.70 -19.84 0.07
C THR A 218 4.68 -20.97 0.05
N GLY A 219 4.56 -21.64 -1.10
CA GLY A 219 3.77 -22.84 -1.25
C GLY A 219 4.27 -23.94 -0.32
N SER A 220 3.39 -24.51 0.50
CA SER A 220 3.60 -25.78 1.16
C SER A 220 2.26 -26.50 1.31
N SER A 221 2.00 -27.38 0.35
CA SER A 221 0.99 -28.43 0.50
C SER A 221 1.39 -29.33 1.67
N PRO A 222 0.50 -29.66 2.62
CA PRO A 222 0.78 -30.71 3.59
C PRO A 222 0.83 -32.04 2.86
N ARG A 223 2.01 -32.67 2.82
CA ARG A 223 2.14 -34.08 2.47
C ARG A 223 1.32 -34.90 3.46
N SER A 224 0.40 -35.71 2.96
CA SER A 224 -0.29 -36.73 3.72
C SER A 224 0.73 -37.67 4.38
N ALA A 225 0.89 -37.56 5.70
CA ALA A 225 1.65 -38.51 6.49
C ALA A 225 0.89 -39.84 6.51
N GLY A 226 1.57 -40.90 6.08
CA GLY A 226 1.05 -42.26 6.08
C GLY A 226 0.67 -42.72 7.49
N THR A 227 -0.50 -43.35 7.58
CA THR A 227 -0.94 -44.13 8.73
C THR A 227 0.10 -45.22 9.07
N PRO A 228 0.61 -45.31 10.30
CA PRO A 228 1.39 -46.46 10.73
C PRO A 228 0.44 -47.65 10.95
N ARG A 229 0.72 -48.74 10.23
CA ARG A 229 0.13 -50.07 10.44
C ARG A 229 0.45 -50.54 11.86
N ALA A 230 -0.53 -50.50 12.76
CA ALA A 230 -0.41 -51.10 14.09
C ALA A 230 -0.50 -52.62 13.99
N ALA A 231 0.59 -53.31 14.35
CA ALA A 231 0.64 -54.76 14.50
C ALA A 231 0.24 -55.17 15.93
N ARG A 232 -0.79 -56.04 16.00
CA ARG A 232 -1.00 -57.17 16.93
C ARG A 232 -1.12 -56.90 18.44
N ARG A 233 -2.25 -57.33 19.01
CA ARG A 233 -2.31 -58.11 20.26
C ARG A 233 -3.43 -59.16 20.19
N CYS A 234 -3.07 -60.43 19.97
CA CYS A 234 -3.92 -61.57 20.34
C CYS A 234 -3.71 -61.84 21.83
N ARG A 235 -4.76 -61.74 22.64
CA ARG A 235 -4.76 -62.26 24.02
C ARG A 235 -5.24 -63.71 24.00
N ARG A 236 -4.38 -64.63 24.42
CA ARG A 236 -4.78 -65.92 24.98
C ARG A 236 -5.41 -65.68 26.36
N ARG A 237 -6.58 -66.24 26.61
CA ARG A 237 -6.99 -66.75 27.93
C ARG A 237 -7.78 -68.04 27.69
N GLY A 238 -7.29 -69.12 28.29
CA GLY A 238 -8.05 -70.35 28.51
C GLY A 238 -8.33 -70.51 30.00
N SER A 239 -9.06 -71.59 30.29
CA SER A 239 -9.47 -72.12 31.62
C SER A 239 -10.64 -71.36 32.26
N ALA A 240 -11.74 -71.99 32.66
CA ALA A 240 -11.98 -73.38 33.07
C ALA A 240 -13.23 -73.98 32.41
#